data_AF-A0A2D6WQU3-F1
#
_entry.id   AF-A0A2D6WQU3-F1
#
_cell.length_a   1.000
_cell.length_b   1.000
_cell.length_c   1.000
_cell.angle_alpha   90.00
_cell.angle_beta   90.00
_cell.angle_gamma   90.00
#
_symmetry.space_group_name_H-M   'P 1'
#
loop_
_entity.id
_entity.type
_entity.pdbx_description
1 polymer ?
#
loop_
_entity_poly.entity_id
_entity_poly.type
_entity_poly.pdbx_seq_one_letter_code
_entity_poly.pdbx_strand_id
1 'polypeptide(L)'
;MEDGQPIITLVKMDEMAARPNLSPESLALEQTLSMLCSFLSVEDFVSFLNSDAFSSLAQHEEMWVVFEIGLYHDHTKTLQLYPEQSQLTVADSAMTGAFEEHVWKGQPGDDFIAALTRWVGLVSTHQ
;
A
#
# COMPACT_ATOMS: atom_id res chain seq x y z
N MET A 1 23.05 -7.67 8.86
CA MET A 1 21.84 -8.50 8.99
C MET A 1 21.03 -7.77 10.04
N GLU A 2 20.16 -6.86 9.59
CA GLU A 2 19.32 -6.07 10.48
C GLU A 2 18.00 -6.84 10.61
N ASP A 3 18.05 -7.83 11.49
CA ASP A 3 16.98 -8.80 11.70
C ASP A 3 15.80 -8.15 12.44
N GLY A 4 14.72 -7.85 11.69
CA GLY A 4 13.36 -7.81 12.23
C GLY A 4 12.66 -6.44 12.35
N GLN A 5 13.19 -5.37 11.75
CA GLN A 5 12.48 -4.09 11.75
C GLN A 5 11.55 -3.99 10.52
N PRO A 6 10.29 -3.53 10.68
CA PRO A 6 9.42 -3.29 9.54
C PRO A 6 10.04 -2.30 8.55
N ILE A 7 9.78 -2.55 7.28
CA ILE A 7 10.31 -1.78 6.14
C ILE A 7 9.22 -0.82 5.65
N ILE A 8 8.00 -1.33 5.50
CA ILE A 8 6.87 -0.60 4.92
C ILE A 8 5.74 -0.52 5.94
N THR A 9 5.03 0.60 5.91
CA THR A 9 3.77 0.79 6.61
C THR A 9 2.63 0.97 5.61
N LEU A 10 1.45 0.52 5.98
CA LEU A 10 0.20 0.80 5.27
C LEU A 10 -0.78 1.41 6.27
N VAL A 11 -1.31 2.57 5.93
CA VAL A 11 -2.34 3.23 6.74
C VAL A 11 -3.48 3.68 5.84
N LYS A 12 -4.71 3.64 6.35
CA LYS A 12 -5.85 4.27 5.68
C LYS A 12 -5.60 5.77 5.62
N MET A 13 -5.61 6.33 4.41
CA MET A 13 -5.33 7.74 4.17
C MET A 13 -6.64 8.54 4.17
N ASP A 14 -7.58 8.18 3.31
CA ASP A 14 -8.81 8.96 3.09
C ASP A 14 -9.94 8.09 2.52
N GLU A 15 -11.17 8.62 2.54
CA GLU A 15 -12.37 8.00 1.98
C GLU A 15 -12.89 8.84 0.80
N MET A 16 -12.64 8.38 -0.42
CA MET A 16 -12.99 9.11 -1.64
C MET A 16 -14.47 9.00 -2.03
N ALA A 17 -15.17 7.98 -1.54
CA ALA A 17 -16.55 7.73 -1.88
C ALA A 17 -17.36 7.25 -0.67
N ALA A 18 -18.65 6.98 -0.90
CA ALA A 18 -19.51 6.46 0.15
C ALA A 18 -18.99 5.09 0.60
N ARG A 19 -18.77 4.95 1.91
CA ARG A 19 -18.35 3.69 2.53
C ARG A 19 -19.32 2.56 2.14
N PRO A 20 -18.83 1.49 1.49
CA PRO A 20 -19.66 0.35 1.12
C PRO A 20 -20.06 -0.44 2.36
N ASN A 21 -21.02 -1.35 2.18
CA ASN A 21 -21.47 -2.21 3.27
C ASN A 21 -20.45 -3.32 3.54
N LEU A 22 -19.47 -3.02 4.41
CA LEU A 22 -18.39 -3.92 4.77
C LEU A 22 -18.87 -5.07 5.67
N SER A 23 -18.35 -6.27 5.42
CA SER A 23 -18.47 -7.41 6.33
C SER A 23 -17.75 -7.12 7.66
N PRO A 24 -18.11 -7.80 8.77
CA PRO A 24 -17.44 -7.62 10.06
C PRO A 24 -15.92 -7.88 9.99
N GLU A 25 -15.49 -8.79 9.12
CA GLU A 25 -14.08 -9.08 8.84
C GLU A 25 -13.37 -7.90 8.17
N SER A 26 -13.97 -7.34 7.11
CA SER A 26 -13.44 -6.15 6.43
C SER A 26 -13.42 -4.94 7.37
N LEU A 27 -14.41 -4.80 8.26
CA LEU A 27 -14.47 -3.72 9.25
C LEU A 27 -13.34 -3.86 10.29
N ALA A 28 -13.06 -5.08 10.75
CA ALA A 28 -11.92 -5.34 11.62
C ALA A 28 -10.60 -5.00 10.92
N LEU A 29 -10.47 -5.36 9.65
CA LEU A 29 -9.29 -5.04 8.85
C LEU A 29 -9.12 -3.52 8.65
N GLU A 30 -10.21 -2.80 8.36
CA GLU A 30 -10.21 -1.34 8.23
C GLU A 30 -9.76 -0.65 9.52
N GLN A 31 -10.19 -1.15 10.68
CA GLN A 31 -9.73 -0.67 11.97
C GLN A 31 -8.22 -0.90 12.17
N THR A 32 -7.70 -2.07 11.78
CA THR A 32 -6.26 -2.34 11.81
C THR A 32 -5.49 -1.39 10.89
N LEU A 33 -5.96 -1.20 9.65
CA LEU A 33 -5.34 -0.28 8.69
C LEU A 33 -5.47 1.19 9.11
N SER A 34 -6.45 1.55 9.93
CA SER A 34 -6.58 2.90 10.50
C SER A 34 -5.56 3.19 11.60
N MET A 35 -5.02 2.17 12.27
CA MET A 35 -4.02 2.33 13.34
C MET A 35 -2.58 2.26 12.85
N LEU A 36 -2.36 2.23 11.53
CA LEU A 36 -1.10 1.90 10.85
C LEU A 36 -0.73 0.42 11.02
N CYS A 37 -0.57 -0.27 9.89
CA CYS A 37 -0.11 -1.64 9.81
C CYS A 37 1.31 -1.66 9.26
N SER A 38 2.23 -2.38 9.91
CA SER A 38 3.64 -2.42 9.50
C SER A 38 4.02 -3.83 9.02
N PHE A 39 4.84 -3.86 7.97
CA PHE A 39 5.24 -5.07 7.26
C PHE A 39 6.75 -5.24 7.33
N LEU A 40 7.20 -6.47 7.61
CA LEU A 40 8.61 -6.82 7.73
C LEU A 40 9.31 -6.91 6.37
N SER A 41 8.56 -7.19 5.31
CA SER A 41 9.08 -7.35 3.95
C SER A 41 8.09 -6.83 2.91
N VAL A 42 8.61 -6.39 1.75
CA VAL A 42 7.78 -6.05 0.58
C VAL A 42 6.92 -7.25 0.16
N GLU A 43 7.47 -8.47 0.22
CA GLU A 43 6.74 -9.69 -0.12
C GLU A 43 5.52 -9.93 0.78
N ASP A 44 5.67 -9.71 2.10
CA ASP A 44 4.58 -9.85 3.07
C ASP A 44 3.47 -8.82 2.81
N PHE A 45 3.87 -7.58 2.51
CA PHE A 45 2.97 -6.52 2.10
C PHE A 45 2.19 -6.86 0.81
N VAL A 46 2.87 -7.34 -0.23
CA VAL A 46 2.22 -7.71 -1.49
C VAL A 46 1.34 -8.95 -1.34
N SER A 47 1.73 -9.91 -0.50
CA SER A 47 0.91 -11.07 -0.15
C SER A 47 -0.38 -10.63 0.57
N PHE A 48 -0.28 -9.65 1.48
CA PHE A 48 -1.44 -9.06 2.13
C PHE A 48 -2.39 -8.38 1.14
N LEU A 49 -1.87 -7.63 0.16
CA LEU A 49 -2.70 -6.99 -0.88
C LEU A 49 -3.41 -8.00 -1.80
N ASN A 50 -2.83 -9.20 -1.96
CA ASN A 50 -3.48 -10.31 -2.69
C ASN A 50 -4.47 -11.11 -1.84
N SER A 51 -4.56 -10.85 -0.54
CA SER A 51 -5.46 -11.61 0.32
C SER A 51 -6.92 -11.27 0.03
N ASP A 52 -7.79 -12.28 0.15
CA ASP A 52 -9.24 -12.09 0.08
C ASP A 52 -9.73 -11.03 1.06
N ALA A 53 -9.08 -10.89 2.22
CA ALA A 53 -9.43 -9.90 3.22
C ALA A 53 -9.25 -8.46 2.71
N PHE A 54 -8.11 -8.18 2.04
CA PHE A 54 -7.87 -6.87 1.43
C PHE A 54 -8.76 -6.65 0.21
N SER A 55 -8.88 -7.64 -0.67
CA SER A 55 -9.76 -7.57 -1.85
C SER A 55 -11.21 -7.25 -1.46
N SER A 56 -11.74 -7.93 -0.45
CA SER A 56 -13.09 -7.74 0.09
C SER A 56 -13.30 -6.38 0.78
N LEU A 57 -12.22 -5.74 1.27
CA LEU A 57 -12.28 -4.41 1.86
C LEU A 57 -12.18 -3.29 0.81
N ALA A 58 -11.30 -3.47 -0.17
CA ALA A 58 -10.75 -2.39 -0.97
C ALA A 58 -11.17 -2.45 -2.45
N GLN A 59 -11.33 -3.65 -3.02
CA GLN A 59 -11.66 -3.85 -4.44
C GLN A 59 -13.17 -3.89 -4.66
N HIS A 60 -13.81 -2.74 -4.45
CA HIS A 60 -15.21 -2.52 -4.79
C HIS A 60 -15.38 -1.95 -6.20
N GLU A 61 -16.62 -1.94 -6.69
CA GLU A 61 -16.98 -1.38 -7.99
C GLU A 61 -16.64 0.12 -8.07
N GLU A 62 -16.80 0.84 -6.96
CA GLU A 62 -16.35 2.23 -6.80
C GLU A 62 -15.22 2.31 -5.78
N MET A 63 -14.16 3.04 -6.13
CA MET A 63 -13.04 3.30 -5.24
C MET A 63 -13.49 4.20 -4.09
N TRP A 64 -13.60 3.62 -2.90
CA TRP A 64 -14.10 4.33 -1.73
C TRP A 64 -13.03 4.69 -0.72
N VAL A 65 -11.87 4.02 -0.74
CA VAL A 65 -10.79 4.18 0.23
C VAL A 65 -9.45 4.33 -0.48
N VAL A 66 -8.61 5.20 0.07
CA VAL A 66 -7.21 5.38 -0.33
C VAL A 66 -6.33 4.97 0.84
N PHE A 67 -5.25 4.28 0.53
CA PHE A 67 -4.25 3.92 1.50
C PHE A 67 -2.96 4.68 1.24
N GLU A 68 -2.18 4.89 2.28
CA GLU A 68 -0.84 5.45 2.21
C GLU A 68 0.16 4.35 2.55
N ILE A 69 1.11 4.15 1.63
CA ILE A 69 2.26 3.27 1.83
C ILE A 69 3.41 4.15 2.30
N GLY A 70 3.88 3.97 3.53
CA GLY A 70 5.00 4.72 4.08
C GLY A 70 6.25 3.88 4.23
N LEU A 71 7.42 4.53 4.29
CA LEU A 71 8.65 3.89 4.78
C LEU A 71 8.64 3.95 6.32
N TYR A 72 8.83 2.80 6.98
CA TYR A 72 8.79 2.72 8.45
C TYR A 72 9.85 3.59 9.13
N HIS A 73 11.05 3.71 8.55
CA HIS A 73 12.11 4.54 9.11
C HIS A 73 11.97 6.03 8.77
N ASP A 74 11.20 6.37 7.75
CA ASP A 74 11.04 7.75 7.29
C ASP A 74 9.61 7.99 6.78
N HIS A 75 8.76 8.49 7.66
CA HIS A 75 7.35 8.74 7.36
C HIS A 75 7.13 9.94 6.43
N THR A 76 8.19 10.64 5.98
CA THR A 76 8.07 11.66 4.93
C THR A 76 8.06 11.03 3.54
N LYS A 77 8.49 9.77 3.44
CA LYS A 77 8.51 8.98 2.20
C LYS A 77 7.24 8.15 2.13
N THR A 78 6.24 8.68 1.43
CA THR A 78 4.95 8.00 1.27
C THR A 78 4.53 7.89 -0.19
N LEU A 79 3.73 6.88 -0.48
CA LEU A 79 3.05 6.63 -1.74
C LEU A 79 1.57 6.49 -1.48
N GLN A 80 0.74 6.85 -2.47
CA GLN A 80 -0.71 6.70 -2.38
C GLN A 80 -1.13 5.44 -3.14
N LEU A 81 -1.78 4.51 -2.44
CA LEU A 81 -2.32 3.28 -2.99
C LEU A 81 -3.83 3.42 -3.20
N TYR A 82 -4.21 3.17 -4.44
CA TYR A 82 -5.55 3.24 -4.97
C TYR A 82 -5.98 1.84 -5.42
N PRO A 83 -6.74 1.12 -4.60
CA PRO A 83 -7.25 -0.20 -4.93
C PRO A 83 -8.46 -0.08 -5.86
N GLU A 84 -8.28 -0.43 -7.13
CA GLU A 84 -9.36 -0.52 -8.12
C GLU A 84 -9.95 -1.94 -8.16
N GLN A 85 -11.10 -2.09 -8.80
CA GLN A 85 -11.85 -3.35 -8.87
C GLN A 85 -11.02 -4.54 -9.40
N SER A 86 -10.05 -4.31 -10.30
CA SER A 86 -9.27 -5.38 -10.94
C SER A 86 -7.75 -5.19 -10.88
N GLN A 87 -7.28 -4.05 -10.38
CA GLN A 87 -5.87 -3.70 -10.31
C GLN A 87 -5.62 -2.72 -9.16
N LEU A 88 -4.36 -2.43 -8.90
CA LEU A 88 -3.92 -1.40 -7.98
C LEU A 88 -3.25 -0.29 -8.78
N THR A 89 -3.53 0.94 -8.41
CA THR A 89 -2.80 2.12 -8.85
C THR A 89 -2.00 2.65 -7.67
N VAL A 90 -0.71 2.91 -7.84
CA VAL A 90 0.15 3.53 -6.83
C VAL A 90 0.70 4.83 -7.39
N ALA A 91 0.48 5.94 -6.70
CA ALA A 91 1.03 7.24 -7.07
C ALA A 91 2.17 7.65 -6.14
N ASP A 92 3.26 8.10 -6.73
CA ASP A 92 4.42 8.69 -6.06
C ASP A 92 4.33 10.21 -6.09
N SER A 93 3.52 10.74 -5.17
CA SER A 93 3.31 12.18 -5.01
C SER A 93 4.57 12.93 -4.59
N ALA A 94 5.57 12.22 -4.03
CA ALA A 94 6.87 12.77 -3.69
C ALA A 94 7.84 12.83 -4.87
N MET A 95 7.45 12.34 -6.05
CA MET A 95 8.27 12.30 -7.27
C MET A 95 9.66 11.72 -7.03
N THR A 96 9.75 10.66 -6.23
CA THR A 96 11.02 9.96 -5.89
C THR A 96 11.71 9.36 -7.11
N GLY A 97 10.97 9.14 -8.21
CA GLY A 97 11.49 8.59 -9.46
C GLY A 97 11.56 7.06 -9.46
N ALA A 98 10.87 6.41 -8.54
CA ALA A 98 10.80 4.95 -8.48
C ALA A 98 9.93 4.33 -9.58
N PHE A 99 8.88 5.03 -9.98
CA PHE A 99 7.95 4.62 -11.04
C PHE A 99 8.09 5.55 -12.26
N GLU A 100 7.97 4.98 -13.45
CA GLU A 100 7.86 5.77 -14.68
C GLU A 100 6.58 6.62 -14.61
N GLU A 101 6.68 7.90 -14.95
CA GLU A 101 5.58 8.87 -14.81
C GLU A 101 5.05 9.07 -13.37
N HIS A 102 5.80 8.62 -12.35
CA HIS A 102 5.43 8.70 -10.94
C HIS A 102 4.17 7.90 -10.56
N VAL A 103 3.73 6.97 -11.42
CA VAL A 103 2.54 6.14 -11.17
C VAL A 103 2.82 4.72 -11.61
N TRP A 104 2.53 3.75 -10.74
CA TRP A 104 2.52 2.34 -11.08
C TRP A 104 1.07 1.84 -11.16
N LYS A 105 0.78 0.98 -12.13
CA LYS A 105 -0.54 0.39 -12.31
C LYS A 105 -0.39 -1.08 -12.67
N GLY A 106 -1.09 -1.94 -11.95
CA GLY A 106 -1.03 -3.38 -12.22
C GLY A 106 -1.58 -4.21 -11.08
N GLN A 107 -1.36 -5.52 -11.16
CA GLN A 107 -1.74 -6.43 -10.10
C GLN A 107 -0.60 -6.60 -9.09
N PRO A 108 -0.90 -6.73 -7.79
CA PRO A 108 0.11 -6.99 -6.78
C PRO A 108 0.77 -8.34 -7.07
N GLY A 109 2.00 -8.35 -7.57
CA GLY A 109 2.74 -9.56 -7.96
C GLY A 109 4.24 -9.29 -8.01
N ASP A 110 5.00 -10.14 -8.70
CA ASP A 110 6.46 -10.00 -8.78
C ASP A 110 6.92 -8.64 -9.32
N ASP A 111 6.21 -8.10 -10.31
CA ASP A 111 6.48 -6.76 -10.87
C ASP A 111 6.31 -5.66 -9.81
N PHE A 112 5.22 -5.73 -9.04
CA PHE A 112 4.96 -4.78 -7.96
C PHE A 112 5.99 -4.89 -6.83
N ILE A 113 6.39 -6.12 -6.48
CA ILE A 113 7.45 -6.37 -5.49
C ILE A 113 8.76 -5.72 -5.97
N ALA A 114 9.13 -5.92 -7.23
CA ALA A 114 10.33 -5.32 -7.80
C ALA A 114 10.27 -3.78 -7.79
N ALA A 115 9.11 -3.21 -8.15
CA ALA A 115 8.90 -1.76 -8.17
C ALA A 115 8.97 -1.14 -6.76
N LEU A 116 8.30 -1.73 -5.77
CA LEU A 116 8.36 -1.30 -4.37
C LEU A 116 9.74 -1.49 -3.76
N THR A 117 10.41 -2.61 -4.01
CA THR A 117 11.77 -2.85 -3.54
C THR A 117 12.73 -1.80 -4.07
N ARG A 118 12.56 -1.43 -5.36
CA ARG A 118 13.31 -0.33 -5.97
C ARG A 118 12.99 1.00 -5.30
N TRP A 119 11.72 1.32 -5.07
CA TRP A 119 11.30 2.54 -4.37
C TRP A 119 11.96 2.62 -2.99
N VAL A 120 11.83 1.57 -2.17
CA VAL A 120 12.47 1.47 -0.85
C VAL A 120 13.96 1.76 -0.96
N GLY A 121 14.66 1.10 -1.89
CA GLY A 121 16.10 1.34 -2.11
C GLY A 121 16.44 2.80 -2.46
N LEU A 122 15.62 3.47 -3.28
CA LEU A 122 15.82 4.87 -3.68
C LEU A 122 15.58 5.85 -2.53
N VAL A 123 14.56 5.60 -1.70
CA VAL A 123 14.23 6.48 -0.58
C VAL A 123 15.10 6.22 0.65
N SER A 124 15.60 5.00 0.83
CA SER A 124 16.53 4.63 1.92
C SER A 124 17.97 5.11 1.68
N THR A 125 18.37 5.40 0.44
CA THR A 125 19.75 5.80 0.09
C THR A 125 20.02 7.31 0.15
N HIS A 126 18.98 8.15 0.22
CA HIS A 126 19.11 9.61 0.33
C HIS A 126 19.24 10.11 1.78
N GLN A 127 20.22 9.58 2.52
CA GLN A 127 20.71 10.21 3.77
C GLN A 127 21.72 11.32 3.48
#